data_AF-A0AAU6NVP7-F1
#
_entry.id   AF-A0AAU6NVP7-F1
#
_cell.length_a   1.000
_cell.length_b   1.000
_cell.length_c   1.000
_cell.angle_alpha   90.00
_cell.angle_beta   90.00
_cell.angle_gamma   90.00
#
_symmetry.space_group_name_H-M   'P 1'
#
loop_
_entity.id
_entity.type
_entity.pdbx_description
1 polymer ?
#
loop_
_entity_poly.entity_id
_entity_poly.type
_entity_poly.pdbx_seq_one_letter_code
_entity_poly.pdbx_strand_id
1 'polypeptide(L)'
;MKKSLLLLLTLSFLFSCAEKPSNCNAFKTGTFKYTGESSFPGVITRTASSQIEVVPQNGLEVHSDIEWVSDCEYILTYTKVVSNTIGSEGIVGKQMHVTILEANENTFLIHAKSDAIDDNLELIKIE
;
A
#
# COMPACT_ATOMS: atom_id res chain seq x y z
N MET A 1 -44.11 7.98 44.72
CA MET A 1 -42.75 8.55 44.54
C MET A 1 -41.96 7.58 43.69
N LYS A 2 -41.54 8.01 42.50
CA LYS A 2 -40.98 7.16 41.44
C LYS A 2 -39.47 7.00 41.71
N LYS A 3 -38.99 5.81 42.08
CA LYS A 3 -37.56 5.51 42.13
C LYS A 3 -37.20 4.74 40.87
N SER A 4 -36.81 5.48 39.84
CA SER A 4 -36.22 4.95 38.62
C SER A 4 -34.85 4.40 38.97
N LEU A 5 -34.71 3.07 38.97
CA LEU A 5 -33.42 2.40 39.08
C LEU A 5 -32.81 2.38 37.67
N LEU A 6 -32.04 3.41 37.34
CA LEU A 6 -31.18 3.43 36.15
C LEU A 6 -30.15 2.30 36.30
N LEU A 7 -30.35 1.19 35.58
CA LEU A 7 -29.34 0.16 35.47
C LEU A 7 -28.34 0.58 34.39
N LEU A 8 -27.11 0.77 34.83
CA LEU A 8 -25.93 1.21 34.09
C LEU A 8 -25.67 0.27 32.91
N LEU A 9 -25.93 0.75 31.68
CA LEU A 9 -25.55 0.07 30.45
C LEU A 9 -24.04 0.22 30.28
N THR A 10 -23.28 -0.82 30.68
CA THR A 10 -21.85 -0.91 30.40
C THR A 10 -21.67 -1.01 28.90
N LEU A 11 -21.33 0.13 28.29
CA LEU A 11 -20.99 0.24 26.88
C LEU A 11 -19.59 -0.36 26.71
N SER A 12 -19.53 -1.67 26.51
CA SER A 12 -18.34 -2.38 26.06
C SER A 12 -18.01 -1.87 24.65
N PHE A 13 -17.22 -0.79 24.56
CA PHE A 13 -16.53 -0.44 23.34
C PHE A 13 -15.59 -1.59 23.01
N LEU A 14 -16.09 -2.55 22.23
CA LEU A 14 -15.25 -3.47 21.47
C LEU A 14 -14.51 -2.59 20.45
N PHE A 15 -13.35 -2.06 20.85
CA PHE A 15 -12.36 -1.59 19.91
C PHE A 15 -11.95 -2.82 19.11
N SER A 16 -12.58 -3.00 17.94
CA SER A 16 -12.05 -3.87 16.90
C SER A 16 -10.73 -3.22 16.45
N CYS A 17 -9.66 -3.47 17.20
CA CYS A 17 -8.31 -3.32 16.66
C CYS A 17 -8.24 -4.34 15.53
N ALA A 18 -8.30 -3.87 14.28
CA ALA A 18 -7.76 -4.66 13.19
C ALA A 18 -6.35 -5.08 13.64
N GLU A 19 -6.10 -6.39 13.72
CA GLU A 19 -4.79 -6.88 14.11
C GLU A 19 -3.78 -6.33 13.11
N LYS A 20 -2.79 -5.56 13.62
CA LYS A 20 -1.72 -5.06 12.75
C LYS A 20 -1.04 -6.26 12.11
N PRO A 21 -0.66 -6.18 10.82
CA PRO A 21 0.02 -7.28 10.17
C PRO A 21 1.28 -7.66 10.95
N SER A 22 1.47 -8.95 11.19
CA SER A 22 2.54 -9.45 12.07
C SER A 22 3.94 -9.31 11.45
N ASN A 23 4.06 -9.10 10.13
CA ASN A 23 5.34 -9.07 9.43
C ASN A 23 5.40 -8.12 8.22
N CYS A 24 5.19 -6.82 8.43
CA CYS A 24 5.36 -5.80 7.37
C CYS A 24 6.83 -5.68 6.87
N ASN A 25 7.80 -6.16 7.65
CA ASN A 25 9.21 -6.06 7.29
C ASN A 25 9.54 -6.84 5.99
N ALA A 26 8.86 -7.96 5.75
CA ALA A 26 9.03 -8.76 4.53
C ALA A 26 8.65 -7.99 3.24
N PHE A 27 7.80 -6.97 3.36
CA PHE A 27 7.34 -6.13 2.25
C PHE A 27 8.31 -5.00 1.90
N LYS A 28 9.18 -4.59 2.85
CA LYS A 28 10.05 -3.41 2.68
C LYS A 28 11.07 -3.57 1.57
N THR A 29 11.42 -4.80 1.21
CA THR A 29 12.36 -5.14 0.15
C THR A 29 11.93 -6.38 -0.60
N GLY A 30 12.20 -6.45 -1.90
CA GLY A 30 11.97 -7.63 -2.72
C GLY A 30 11.42 -7.29 -4.09
N THR A 31 11.06 -8.33 -4.83
CA THR A 31 10.38 -8.20 -6.12
C THR A 31 8.93 -8.67 -5.98
N PHE A 32 7.98 -7.89 -6.50
CA PHE A 32 6.55 -8.13 -6.34
C PHE A 32 5.80 -8.09 -7.67
N LYS A 33 4.69 -8.81 -7.74
CA LYS A 33 3.71 -8.77 -8.83
C LYS A 33 2.32 -8.54 -8.29
N TYR A 34 1.48 -7.86 -9.06
CA TYR A 34 0.06 -7.74 -8.74
C TYR A 34 -0.66 -9.07 -8.96
N THR A 35 -1.58 -9.38 -8.05
CA THR A 35 -2.45 -10.57 -8.12
C THR A 35 -3.92 -10.19 -7.91
N GLY A 36 -4.80 -11.19 -7.93
CA GLY A 36 -6.23 -10.99 -7.73
C GLY A 36 -6.88 -10.19 -8.86
N GLU A 37 -7.86 -9.36 -8.50
CA GLU A 37 -8.58 -8.50 -9.45
C GLU A 37 -7.68 -7.39 -10.04
N SER A 38 -6.61 -7.04 -9.34
CA SER A 38 -5.64 -6.01 -9.72
C SER A 38 -4.57 -6.52 -10.69
N SER A 39 -4.83 -7.58 -11.48
CA SER A 39 -3.89 -8.30 -12.38
C SER A 39 -3.23 -7.43 -13.47
N PHE A 40 -2.52 -6.41 -13.02
CA PHE A 40 -1.76 -5.47 -13.77
C PHE A 40 -0.39 -6.08 -14.04
N PRO A 41 0.10 -6.05 -15.29
CA PRO A 41 1.34 -6.72 -15.68
C PRO A 41 2.61 -6.01 -15.18
N GLY A 42 2.50 -5.16 -14.15
CA GLY A 42 3.61 -4.47 -13.51
C GLY A 42 4.42 -5.41 -12.62
N VAL A 43 5.75 -5.26 -12.69
CA VAL A 43 6.70 -5.88 -11.77
C VAL A 43 7.36 -4.78 -10.96
N ILE A 44 7.27 -4.91 -9.64
CA ILE A 44 7.83 -3.95 -8.69
C ILE A 44 9.13 -4.53 -8.12
N THR A 45 10.24 -3.81 -8.23
CA THR A 45 11.46 -4.07 -7.47
C THR A 45 11.62 -3.00 -6.41
N ARG A 46 11.73 -3.40 -5.14
CA ARG A 46 11.75 -2.49 -3.99
C ARG A 46 12.99 -2.70 -3.12
N THR A 47 13.61 -1.59 -2.74
CA THR A 47 14.61 -1.50 -1.67
C THR A 47 14.03 -0.75 -0.48
N ALA A 48 14.79 -0.64 0.62
CA ALA A 48 14.32 0.05 1.81
C ALA A 48 13.92 1.53 1.57
N SER A 49 14.47 2.18 0.53
CA SER A 49 14.26 3.61 0.27
C SER A 49 13.85 3.93 -1.17
N SER A 50 13.68 2.94 -2.04
CA SER A 50 13.33 3.18 -3.44
C SER A 50 12.53 2.04 -4.06
N GLN A 51 11.80 2.37 -5.13
CA GLN A 51 11.01 1.43 -5.90
C GLN A 51 11.15 1.71 -7.41
N ILE A 52 11.24 0.65 -8.19
CA ILE A 52 11.11 0.68 -9.65
C ILE A 52 9.97 -0.25 -10.03
N GLU A 53 9.00 0.27 -10.78
CA GLU A 53 7.91 -0.51 -11.35
C GLU A 53 8.01 -0.51 -12.87
N VAL A 54 8.04 -1.70 -13.47
CA VAL A 54 8.15 -1.89 -14.92
C VAL A 54 6.93 -2.61 -15.45
N VAL A 55 6.35 -2.11 -16.53
CA VAL A 55 5.28 -2.74 -17.29
C VAL A 55 5.82 -3.09 -18.68
N PRO A 56 6.30 -4.33 -18.89
CA PRO A 56 7.04 -4.68 -20.11
C PRO A 56 6.23 -4.50 -21.40
N GLN A 57 4.91 -4.62 -21.33
CA GLN A 57 4.02 -4.61 -22.49
C GLN A 57 3.97 -3.25 -23.22
N ASN A 58 4.13 -2.14 -22.48
CA ASN A 58 4.07 -0.79 -23.05
C ASN A 58 5.36 0.02 -22.80
N GLY A 59 6.34 -0.57 -22.11
CA GLY A 59 7.61 0.09 -21.79
C GLY A 59 7.48 1.19 -20.74
N LEU A 60 6.41 1.17 -19.93
CA LEU A 60 6.30 2.07 -18.78
C LEU A 60 7.27 1.60 -17.68
N GLU A 61 8.10 2.53 -17.22
CA GLU A 61 9.01 2.36 -16.10
C GLU A 61 8.89 3.57 -15.17
N VAL A 62 8.53 3.32 -13.91
CA VAL A 62 8.28 4.33 -12.90
C VAL A 62 9.26 4.16 -11.76
N HIS A 63 10.00 5.22 -11.44
CA HIS A 63 10.93 5.28 -10.31
C HIS A 63 10.33 6.11 -9.21
N SER A 64 10.52 5.66 -7.98
CA SER A 64 9.98 6.32 -6.80
C SER A 64 10.92 6.22 -5.61
N ASP A 65 10.91 7.25 -4.78
CA ASP A 65 11.53 7.23 -3.45
C ASP A 65 10.50 6.78 -2.41
N ILE A 66 10.97 6.10 -1.37
CA ILE A 66 10.14 5.57 -0.27
C ILE A 66 10.59 6.21 1.05
N GLU A 67 9.63 6.77 1.77
CA GLU A 67 9.77 7.21 3.15
C GLU A 67 8.84 6.40 4.07
N TRP A 68 9.41 5.59 4.96
CA TRP A 68 8.64 4.82 5.93
C TRP A 68 8.19 5.69 7.10
N VAL A 69 6.88 5.86 7.25
CA VAL A 69 6.29 6.59 8.38
C VAL A 69 6.01 5.67 9.56
N SER A 70 5.86 4.37 9.30
CA SER A 70 5.77 3.32 10.32
C SER A 70 6.28 1.98 9.79
N ASP A 71 6.12 0.90 10.55
CA ASP A 71 6.49 -0.44 10.08
C ASP A 71 5.66 -0.92 8.89
N CYS A 72 4.41 -0.45 8.80
CA CYS A 72 3.43 -0.91 7.81
C CYS A 72 2.93 0.21 6.89
N GLU A 73 3.50 1.41 6.97
CA GLU A 73 3.06 2.55 6.20
C GLU A 73 4.25 3.30 5.62
N TYR A 74 4.11 3.73 4.37
CA TYR A 74 5.12 4.53 3.70
C TYR A 74 4.49 5.51 2.72
N ILE A 75 5.25 6.55 2.43
CA ILE A 75 4.95 7.52 1.37
C ILE A 75 5.86 7.17 0.20
N LEU A 76 5.25 6.96 -0.97
CA LEU A 76 5.92 6.76 -2.24
C LEU A 76 5.87 8.06 -3.03
N THR A 77 7.01 8.60 -3.42
CA THR A 77 7.09 9.82 -4.23
C THR A 77 7.65 9.49 -5.61
N TYR A 78 6.91 9.81 -6.67
CA TYR A 78 7.36 9.54 -8.04
C TYR A 78 8.52 10.49 -8.42
N THR A 79 9.66 9.93 -8.82
CA THR A 79 10.86 10.72 -9.16
C THR A 79 11.17 10.72 -10.65
N LYS A 80 10.76 9.67 -11.37
CA LYS A 80 10.97 9.55 -12.82
C LYS A 80 9.91 8.64 -13.44
N VAL A 81 9.45 9.03 -14.63
CA VAL A 81 8.60 8.19 -15.47
C VAL A 81 9.23 8.10 -16.85
N VAL A 82 9.43 6.88 -17.33
CA VAL A 82 9.83 6.58 -18.70
C VAL A 82 8.64 5.87 -19.34
N SER A 83 8.12 6.42 -20.43
CA SER A 83 7.01 5.83 -21.17
C SER A 83 7.04 6.31 -22.61
N ASN A 84 6.58 5.44 -23.52
CA ASN A 84 6.45 5.77 -24.94
C ASN A 84 5.14 6.52 -25.26
N THR A 85 4.19 6.56 -24.32
CA THR A 85 2.83 7.07 -24.53
C THR A 85 2.42 8.17 -23.55
N ILE A 86 3.11 8.29 -22.41
CA ILE A 86 2.77 9.22 -21.33
C ILE A 86 4.01 10.07 -21.02
N GLY A 87 3.85 11.39 -20.98
CA GLY A 87 4.89 12.31 -20.49
C GLY A 87 5.02 12.23 -18.97
N SER A 88 6.20 12.56 -18.44
CA SER A 88 6.44 12.59 -16.98
C SER A 88 5.86 13.84 -16.29
N GLU A 89 5.47 14.84 -17.07
CA GLU A 89 4.90 16.10 -16.59
C GLU A 89 3.60 15.84 -15.81
N GLY A 90 3.52 16.36 -14.59
CA GLY A 90 2.37 16.20 -13.71
C GLY A 90 2.31 14.87 -12.93
N ILE A 91 3.28 13.96 -13.10
CA ILE A 91 3.42 12.75 -12.28
C ILE A 91 4.57 12.90 -11.29
N VAL A 92 5.73 13.37 -11.76
CA VAL A 92 6.91 13.56 -10.90
C VAL A 92 6.61 14.54 -9.76
N GLY A 93 6.98 14.15 -8.54
CA GLY A 93 6.72 14.88 -7.30
C GLY A 93 5.37 14.56 -6.66
N LYS A 94 4.45 13.86 -7.34
CA LYS A 94 3.23 13.37 -6.69
C LYS A 94 3.54 12.24 -5.71
N GLN A 95 2.69 12.15 -4.69
CA GLN A 95 2.84 11.21 -3.60
C GLN A 95 1.67 10.23 -3.55
N MET A 96 1.98 9.02 -3.10
CA MET A 96 1.02 7.98 -2.79
C MET A 96 1.30 7.47 -1.38
N HIS A 97 0.29 7.55 -0.53
CA HIS A 97 0.29 6.95 0.80
C HIS A 97 -0.06 5.48 0.65
N VAL A 98 0.78 4.61 1.21
CA VAL A 98 0.54 3.17 1.16
C VAL A 98 0.52 2.61 2.56
N THR A 99 -0.55 1.87 2.87
CA THR A 99 -0.72 1.15 4.13
C THR A 99 -0.80 -0.35 3.84
N ILE A 100 0.00 -1.15 4.52
CA ILE A 100 -0.06 -2.62 4.46
C ILE A 100 -1.19 -3.05 5.40
N LEU A 101 -2.26 -3.60 4.83
CA LEU A 101 -3.44 -4.07 5.56
C LEU A 101 -3.29 -5.52 6.03
N GLU A 102 -2.66 -6.35 5.20
CA GLU A 102 -2.40 -7.76 5.51
C GLU A 102 -1.00 -8.16 5.00
N ALA A 103 -0.32 -9.02 5.76
CA ALA A 103 0.99 -9.56 5.41
C ALA A 103 1.02 -11.05 5.77
N ASN A 104 0.93 -11.90 4.76
CA ASN A 104 1.08 -13.34 4.86
C ASN A 104 2.51 -13.73 4.43
N GLU A 105 2.81 -15.02 4.28
CA GLU A 105 4.17 -15.49 3.97
C GLU A 105 4.78 -14.79 2.75
N ASN A 106 4.04 -14.72 1.64
CA ASN A 106 4.48 -14.06 0.41
C ASN A 106 3.43 -13.12 -0.20
N THR A 107 2.23 -13.03 0.36
CA THR A 107 1.15 -12.18 -0.17
C THR A 107 0.87 -11.01 0.77
N PHE A 108 0.57 -9.87 0.17
CA PHE A 108 0.36 -8.60 0.87
C PHE A 108 -0.85 -7.91 0.29
N LEU A 109 -1.77 -7.51 1.16
CA LEU A 109 -2.85 -6.59 0.80
C LEU A 109 -2.42 -5.18 1.20
N ILE A 110 -2.37 -4.27 0.24
CA ILE A 110 -2.05 -2.87 0.48
C ILE A 110 -3.24 -1.98 0.14
N HIS A 111 -3.37 -0.88 0.87
CA HIS A 111 -4.22 0.24 0.49
C HIS A 111 -3.34 1.33 -0.09
N ALA A 112 -3.60 1.72 -1.34
CA ALA A 112 -2.86 2.74 -2.05
C ALA A 112 -3.75 3.97 -2.25
N LYS A 113 -3.30 5.11 -1.73
CA LYS A 113 -4.08 6.35 -1.73
C LYS A 113 -3.30 7.56 -2.25
N SER A 114 -3.89 8.28 -3.18
CA SER A 114 -3.47 9.57 -3.71
C SER A 114 -4.71 10.41 -4.08
N ASP A 115 -4.53 11.56 -4.73
CA ASP A 115 -5.65 12.34 -5.26
C ASP A 115 -6.43 11.63 -6.38
N ALA A 116 -5.82 10.61 -7.02
CA ALA A 116 -6.38 9.92 -8.19
C ALA A 116 -6.72 8.44 -7.94
N ILE A 117 -6.19 7.85 -6.86
CA ILE A 117 -6.30 6.42 -6.56
C ILE A 117 -6.68 6.28 -5.09
N ASP A 118 -7.65 5.41 -4.79
CA ASP A 118 -8.02 5.01 -3.43
C ASP A 118 -8.49 3.55 -3.51
N ASP A 119 -7.52 2.64 -3.66
CA ASP A 119 -7.76 1.24 -4.02
C ASP A 119 -6.97 0.28 -3.12
N ASN A 120 -7.53 -0.92 -2.94
CA ASN A 120 -6.82 -2.04 -2.35
C ASN A 120 -6.17 -2.87 -3.46
N LEU A 121 -4.88 -3.19 -3.30
CA LEU A 121 -4.08 -3.93 -4.28
C LEU A 121 -3.47 -5.15 -3.59
N GLU A 122 -3.55 -6.30 -4.24
CA GLU A 122 -2.90 -7.53 -3.78
C GLU A 122 -1.55 -7.69 -4.50
N LEU A 123 -0.50 -7.95 -3.72
CA LEU A 123 0.85 -8.16 -4.21
C LEU A 123 1.39 -9.51 -3.72
N ILE A 124 2.03 -10.26 -4.61
CA ILE A 124 2.83 -11.43 -4.25
C ILE A 124 4.32 -11.13 -4.40
N LYS A 125 5.11 -11.46 -3.38
CA LYS A 125 6.56 -11.43 -3.42
C LYS A 125 7.09 -12.66 -4.15
N ILE A 126 7.97 -12.44 -5.11
CA ILE A 126 8.55 -13.49 -5.97
C ILE A 126 10.05 -13.67 -5.77
N GLU A 127 10.74 -12.68 -5.18
CA GLU A 127 12.17 -12.70 -4.83
C GLU A 127 12.41 -11.86 -3.57
#